data_AF-A0AAV5E028-F1
#
_entry.id   AF-A0AAV5E028-F1
#
_cell.length_a   1.000
_cell.length_b   1.000
_cell.length_c   1.000
_cell.angle_alpha   90.00
_cell.angle_beta   90.00
_cell.angle_gamma   90.00
#
_symmetry.space_group_name_H-M   'P 1'
#
loop_
_entity.id
_entity.type
_entity.pdbx_description
1 polymer ?
#
loop_
_entity_poly.entity_id
_entity_poly.type
_entity_poly.pdbx_seq_one_letter_code
_entity_poly.pdbx_strand_id
1 'polypeptide(L)'
;MAAAPEKQATCSICMEPMAPSEAHRGSRACAHAFCHACLAGHVRAKIESGGGVRCPDASCAAALNPELCRSALSADVFGSWCSALCEAMFLGNYCGPEDMMLVEMAARMK
;
A
#
# COMPACT_ATOMS: atom_id res chain seq x y z
N MET A 1 -12.65 15.58 30.40
CA MET A 1 -11.93 14.29 30.42
C MET A 1 -10.63 14.51 29.66
N ALA A 2 -9.48 14.52 30.33
CA ALA A 2 -8.19 14.69 29.68
C ALA A 2 -7.82 13.37 29.01
N ALA A 3 -7.83 13.34 27.67
CA ALA A 3 -7.34 12.21 26.91
C ALA A 3 -5.85 12.00 27.25
N ALA A 4 -5.48 10.75 27.56
CA ALA A 4 -4.10 10.37 27.81
C ALA A 4 -3.21 10.76 26.61
N PRO A 5 -1.92 11.07 26.82
CA PRO A 5 -1.01 11.34 25.70
C PRO A 5 -0.75 10.02 24.97
N GLU A 6 -1.62 9.67 24.03
CA GLU A 6 -1.34 8.62 23.05
C GLU A 6 -0.08 9.04 22.31
N LYS A 7 0.92 8.15 22.25
CA LYS A 7 2.17 8.40 21.54
C LYS A 7 1.86 8.72 20.08
N GLN A 8 1.85 10.00 19.74
CA GLN A 8 1.58 10.48 18.39
C GLN A 8 2.67 9.91 17.47
N ALA A 9 2.24 9.23 16.41
CA ALA A 9 3.14 8.88 15.32
C ALA A 9 3.26 10.10 14.40
N THR A 10 4.35 10.21 13.65
CA THR A 10 4.54 11.31 12.70
C THR A 10 4.67 10.72 11.31
N CYS A 11 3.91 11.27 10.36
CA CYS A 11 3.99 10.82 8.97
C CYS A 11 5.36 11.17 8.39
N SER A 12 6.09 10.19 7.84
CA SER A 12 7.44 10.46 7.29
C SER A 12 7.44 11.29 5.99
N ILE A 13 6.27 11.53 5.38
CA ILE A 13 6.14 12.30 4.12
C ILE A 13 5.78 13.76 4.40
N CYS A 14 4.65 14.00 5.07
CA CYS A 14 4.20 15.37 5.37
C CYS A 14 4.69 15.91 6.72
N MET A 15 5.35 15.07 7.53
CA MET A 15 5.83 15.41 8.88
C MET A 15 4.71 15.84 9.86
N GLU A 16 3.46 15.56 9.54
CA GLU A 16 2.33 15.87 10.43
C GLU A 16 2.14 14.79 11.51
N PRO A 17 1.72 15.20 12.72
CA PRO A 17 1.34 14.27 13.78
C PRO A 17 0.05 13.54 13.40
N MET A 18 0.02 12.24 13.67
CA MET A 18 -1.11 11.35 13.45
C MET A 18 -1.31 10.46 14.67
N ALA A 19 -2.55 10.06 14.93
CA ALA A 19 -2.81 9.10 15.98
C ALA A 19 -2.08 7.78 15.63
N PRO A 20 -1.53 7.06 16.61
CA PRO A 20 -0.90 5.76 16.36
C PRO A 20 -1.88 4.74 15.74
N SER A 21 -3.18 4.93 15.91
CA SER A 21 -4.26 4.18 15.25
C SER A 21 -4.45 4.53 13.77
N GLU A 22 -4.06 5.72 13.34
CA GLU A 22 -4.12 6.20 11.94
C GLU A 22 -2.79 6.00 11.20
N ALA A 23 -1.76 5.52 11.91
CA ALA A 23 -0.45 5.26 11.37
C ALA A 23 -0.46 3.96 10.55
N HIS A 24 -0.38 4.08 9.23
CA HIS A 24 -0.40 2.92 8.34
C HIS A 24 1.02 2.49 7.97
N ARG A 25 1.32 1.22 8.24
CA ARG A 25 2.54 0.56 7.77
C ARG A 25 2.27 -0.13 6.45
N GLY A 26 2.97 0.31 5.43
CA GLY A 26 2.80 -0.24 4.10
C GLY A 26 3.61 -1.50 3.83
N SER A 27 4.54 -1.91 4.69
CA SER A 27 5.36 -3.11 4.49
C SER A 27 5.71 -3.77 5.81
N ARG A 28 5.94 -5.09 5.79
CA ARG A 28 6.53 -5.82 6.93
C ARG A 28 8.06 -5.69 6.98
N ALA A 29 8.68 -5.30 5.87
CA ALA A 29 10.14 -5.18 5.76
C ALA A 29 10.68 -3.83 6.29
N CYS A 30 9.81 -2.86 6.57
CA CYS A 30 10.19 -1.58 7.17
C CYS A 30 9.20 -1.14 8.26
N ALA A 31 9.66 -0.33 9.21
CA ALA A 31 8.83 0.22 10.27
C ALA A 31 8.23 1.60 9.95
N HIS A 32 8.37 2.08 8.71
CA HIS A 32 7.87 3.39 8.28
C HIS A 32 6.35 3.44 8.30
N ALA A 33 5.82 4.53 8.85
CA ALA A 33 4.40 4.78 8.96
C ALA A 33 4.03 6.09 8.27
N PHE A 34 2.86 6.07 7.63
CA PHE A 34 2.36 7.18 6.85
C PHE A 34 0.89 7.41 7.17
N CYS A 35 0.44 8.67 7.06
CA CYS A 35 -0.98 8.96 7.13
C CYS A 35 -1.68 8.44 5.87
N HIS A 36 -2.99 8.18 6.00
CA HIS A 36 -3.84 7.68 4.91
C HIS A 36 -3.70 8.53 3.63
N ALA A 37 -3.74 9.86 3.75
CA ALA A 37 -3.68 10.77 2.61
C ALA A 37 -2.36 10.65 1.83
N CYS A 38 -1.21 10.66 2.53
CA CYS A 38 0.09 10.56 1.87
C CYS A 38 0.33 9.18 1.28
N LEU A 39 -0.09 8.11 1.96
CA LEU A 39 0.03 6.75 1.43
C LEU A 39 -0.83 6.58 0.17
N ALA A 40 -2.11 6.97 0.22
CA ALA A 40 -3.01 6.88 -0.93
C ALA A 40 -2.53 7.73 -2.12
N GLY A 41 -2.06 8.95 -1.86
CA GLY A 41 -1.47 9.81 -2.89
C GLY A 41 -0.23 9.19 -3.53
N HIS A 42 0.66 8.61 -2.72
CA HIS A 42 1.87 7.94 -3.21
C HIS A 42 1.54 6.74 -4.11
N VAL A 43 0.62 5.88 -3.65
CA VAL A 43 0.19 4.70 -4.42
C VAL A 43 -0.42 5.13 -5.76
N ARG A 44 -1.34 6.10 -5.76
CA ARG A 44 -1.92 6.67 -7.00
C ARG A 44 -0.85 7.15 -7.97
N ALA A 45 0.06 8.00 -7.51
CA ALA A 45 1.12 8.55 -8.35
C ALA A 45 2.04 7.44 -8.91
N LYS A 46 2.30 6.39 -8.14
CA LYS A 46 3.11 5.26 -8.60
C LYS A 46 2.42 4.40 -9.64
N ILE A 47 1.12 4.14 -9.48
CA ILE A 47 0.29 3.46 -10.48
C ILE A 47 0.35 4.21 -11.81
N GLU A 48 0.14 5.54 -11.80
CA GLU A 48 0.19 6.36 -13.02
C GLU A 48 1.58 6.36 -13.67
N SER A 49 2.64 6.27 -12.87
CA SER A 49 4.01 6.15 -13.39
C SER A 49 4.34 4.78 -13.99
N GLY A 50 3.46 3.77 -13.87
CA GLY A 50 3.72 2.39 -14.29
C GLY A 50 4.82 1.70 -13.49
N GLY A 51 5.23 2.27 -12.35
CA GLY A 51 6.32 1.79 -11.52
C GLY A 51 5.82 0.93 -10.37
N GLY A 52 6.67 0.00 -9.93
CA GLY A 52 6.40 -0.78 -8.72
C GLY A 52 6.20 0.14 -7.50
N VAL A 53 5.12 -0.12 -6.76
CA VAL A 53 4.72 0.64 -5.57
C VAL A 53 5.61 0.22 -4.39
N ARG A 54 6.53 1.09 -3.99
CA ARG A 54 7.54 0.86 -2.94
C ARG A 54 7.33 1.81 -1.77
N CYS A 55 8.06 1.58 -0.69
CA CYS A 55 8.06 2.47 0.46
C CYS A 55 8.27 3.92 0.00
N PRO A 56 7.44 4.87 0.45
CA PRO A 56 7.61 6.29 0.12
C PRO A 56 8.92 6.90 0.62
N ASP A 57 9.57 6.26 1.60
CA ASP A 57 10.86 6.70 2.11
C ASP A 57 11.97 6.44 1.09
N ALA A 58 12.70 7.48 0.70
CA ALA A 58 13.72 7.40 -0.36
C ALA A 58 14.91 6.50 0.00
N SER A 59 15.17 6.29 1.30
CA SER A 59 16.23 5.38 1.77
C SER A 59 15.75 3.93 1.88
N CYS A 60 14.47 3.66 1.59
CA CYS A 60 13.84 2.37 1.74
C CYS A 60 13.41 1.78 0.38
N ALA A 61 13.97 0.63 0.03
CA ALA A 61 13.59 -0.10 -1.18
C ALA A 61 12.49 -1.14 -0.96
N ALA A 62 11.90 -1.20 0.24
CA ALA A 62 10.89 -2.21 0.59
C ALA A 62 9.65 -2.08 -0.31
N ALA A 63 9.17 -3.20 -0.84
CA ALA A 63 7.90 -3.24 -1.55
C ALA A 63 6.73 -3.01 -0.58
N LEU A 64 5.72 -2.26 -1.02
CA LEU A 64 4.49 -2.09 -0.28
C LEU A 64 3.62 -3.36 -0.45
N ASN A 65 3.03 -3.80 0.66
CA ASN A 65 2.20 -4.99 0.72
C ASN A 65 0.73 -4.57 0.58
N PRO A 66 0.02 -4.93 -0.51
CA PRO A 66 -1.33 -4.46 -0.76
C PRO A 66 -2.30 -4.80 0.38
N GLU A 67 -2.18 -6.01 0.94
CA GLU A 67 -2.98 -6.45 2.10
C GLU A 67 -2.88 -5.52 3.32
N LEU A 68 -1.70 -4.96 3.59
CA LEU A 68 -1.50 -4.04 4.71
C LEU A 68 -2.01 -2.64 4.41
N CYS A 69 -1.91 -2.23 3.16
CA CYS A 69 -2.40 -0.95 2.69
C CYS A 69 -3.92 -0.95 2.45
N ARG A 70 -4.58 -2.11 2.40
CA ARG A 70 -6.01 -2.22 2.08
C ARG A 70 -6.90 -1.38 3.00
N SER A 71 -6.61 -1.35 4.29
CA SER A 71 -7.36 -0.52 5.25
C SER A 71 -7.02 0.97 5.16
N ALA A 72 -5.91 1.30 4.51
CA ALA A 72 -5.37 2.66 4.36
C ALA A 72 -5.67 3.27 2.98
N LEU A 73 -6.31 2.52 2.09
CA LEU A 73 -6.59 2.92 0.72
C LEU A 73 -8.09 2.84 0.48
N SER A 74 -8.61 3.75 -0.33
CA SER A 74 -9.98 3.62 -0.82
C SER A 74 -10.10 2.48 -1.83
N ALA A 75 -11.30 1.92 -1.97
CA ALA A 75 -11.57 0.79 -2.87
C ALA A 75 -11.11 1.07 -4.31
N ASP A 76 -11.31 2.29 -4.81
CA ASP A 76 -10.86 2.69 -6.15
C ASP A 76 -9.33 2.65 -6.31
N VAL A 77 -8.59 3.16 -5.32
CA VAL A 77 -7.12 3.19 -5.38
C VAL A 77 -6.54 1.80 -5.27
N PHE A 78 -7.09 1.02 -4.35
CA PHE A 78 -6.71 -0.37 -4.18
C PHE A 78 -7.01 -1.19 -5.45
N GLY A 79 -8.18 -0.98 -6.06
CA GLY A 79 -8.56 -1.61 -7.32
C GLY A 79 -7.58 -1.29 -8.46
N SER A 80 -7.30 0.00 -8.70
CA SER A 80 -6.33 0.41 -9.73
C SER A 80 -4.92 -0.11 -9.43
N TRP A 81 -4.52 -0.18 -8.16
CA TRP A 81 -3.24 -0.77 -7.80
C TRP A 81 -3.17 -2.26 -8.11
N CYS A 82 -4.19 -3.01 -7.73
CA CYS A 82 -4.29 -4.43 -8.03
C CYS A 82 -4.31 -4.67 -9.53
N SER A 83 -5.05 -3.88 -10.32
CA SER A 83 -5.02 -3.94 -11.79
C SER A 83 -3.61 -3.69 -12.34
N ALA A 84 -2.92 -2.66 -11.86
CA ALA A 84 -1.55 -2.37 -12.28
C ALA A 84 -0.56 -3.47 -11.91
N LEU A 85 -0.71 -4.11 -10.74
CA LEU A 85 0.07 -5.29 -10.37
C LEU A 85 -0.25 -6.48 -11.28
N CYS A 86 -1.53 -6.66 -11.62
CA CYS A 86 -2.03 -7.67 -12.54
C CYS A 86 -1.41 -7.48 -13.92
N GLU A 87 -1.48 -6.27 -14.49
CA GLU A 87 -0.89 -5.90 -15.79
C GLU A 87 0.64 -6.06 -15.78
N ALA A 88 1.30 -5.66 -14.69
CA ALA A 88 2.74 -5.87 -14.52
C ALA A 88 3.11 -7.36 -14.45
N MET A 89 2.24 -8.21 -13.88
CA MET A 89 2.38 -9.68 -13.92
C MET A 89 2.00 -10.27 -15.30
N PHE A 90 1.03 -9.66 -16.00
CA PHE A 90 0.49 -10.12 -17.30
C PHE A 90 1.37 -9.81 -18.51
N LEU A 91 2.45 -9.04 -18.33
CA LEU A 91 3.61 -9.12 -19.24
C LEU A 91 4.25 -10.54 -19.27
N GLY A 92 3.73 -11.49 -18.47
CA GLY A 92 4.06 -12.90 -18.47
C GLY A 92 2.89 -13.89 -18.68
N ASN A 93 1.85 -13.57 -19.49
CA ASN A 93 0.88 -14.51 -20.12
C ASN A 93 -0.57 -14.56 -19.54
N TYR A 94 -1.53 -14.02 -20.33
CA TYR A 94 -3.02 -14.08 -20.39
C TYR A 94 -3.90 -14.16 -19.12
N CYS A 95 -4.88 -13.25 -18.99
CA CYS A 95 -6.12 -13.54 -18.26
C CYS A 95 -7.37 -13.03 -19.00
N GLY A 96 -8.26 -13.99 -19.29
CA GLY A 96 -9.66 -13.77 -19.62
C GLY A 96 -10.53 -13.85 -18.36
N PRO A 97 -11.80 -13.41 -18.43
CA PRO A 97 -12.62 -12.98 -17.29
C PRO A 97 -13.04 -14.06 -16.28
N GLU A 98 -12.59 -15.32 -16.43
CA GLU A 98 -12.93 -16.41 -15.52
C GLU A 98 -11.78 -16.84 -14.58
N ASP A 99 -10.64 -16.15 -14.61
CA ASP A 99 -9.50 -16.48 -13.75
C ASP A 99 -9.18 -15.38 -12.72
N MET A 100 -10.19 -15.03 -11.92
CA MET A 100 -9.98 -14.44 -10.60
C MET A 100 -9.80 -15.54 -9.55
N MET A 101 -9.10 -16.64 -9.88
CA MET A 101 -8.86 -17.73 -8.93
C MET A 101 -7.38 -18.10 -8.81
N LEU A 102 -6.55 -17.86 -9.84
CA LEU A 102 -5.10 -18.11 -9.75
C LEU A 102 -4.34 -17.06 -8.94
N VAL A 103 -4.84 -15.82 -8.85
CA VAL A 103 -4.23 -14.81 -7.95
C VAL A 103 -4.38 -15.24 -6.49
N GLU A 104 -5.51 -15.88 -6.12
CA GLU A 104 -5.67 -16.51 -4.81
C GLU A 104 -4.78 -17.75 -4.62
N MET A 105 -4.51 -18.53 -5.67
CA MET A 105 -3.63 -19.71 -5.61
C MET A 105 -2.16 -19.31 -5.42
N ALA A 106 -1.68 -18.25 -6.07
CA ALA A 106 -0.31 -17.76 -5.88
C ALA A 106 -0.12 -17.06 -4.51
N ALA A 107 -1.15 -16.38 -4.01
CA ALA A 107 -1.19 -15.88 -2.63
C ALA A 107 -1.31 -17.02 -1.59
N ARG A 108 -1.73 -18.23 -2.02
CA ARG A 108 -1.81 -19.47 -1.23
C ARG A 108 -0.86 -20.57 -1.74
N MET A 109 0.41 -20.28 -2.05
CA MET A 109 1.41 -21.35 -1.93
C MET A 109 1.53 -21.76 -0.45
N LYS A 110 0.69 -22.71 -0.04
CA LYS A 110 0.80 -23.49 1.19
C LYS A 110 0.54 -24.94 0.83
#